data_AF-A0A2V8RKW1-F1
#
_entry.id   AF-A0A2V8RKW1-F1
#
_cell.length_a   1.000
_cell.length_b   1.000
_cell.length_c   1.000
_cell.angle_alpha   90.00
_cell.angle_beta   90.00
_cell.angle_gamma   90.00
#
_symmetry.space_group_name_H-M   'P 1'
#
loop_
_entity.id
_entity.type
_entity.pdbx_description
1 polymer ?
#
loop_
_entity_poly.entity_id
_entity_poly.type
_entity_poly.pdbx_seq_one_letter_code
_entity_poly.pdbx_strand_id
1 'polypeptide(L)'
;MRITSKGQITIPIAIREKAGILKDTELEVGLRGDTVTIRKVPTNGRRLSRGEEIVARARGKGSINRHLTTDQIMALTRGWGEDDFDR
;
A
#
# COMPACT_ATOMS: atom_id res chain seq x y z
N MET A 1 -25.90 13.07 5.01
CA MET A 1 -25.22 12.80 6.29
C MET A 1 -25.34 14.02 7.18
N ARG A 2 -25.39 13.86 8.51
CA ARG A 2 -25.53 14.95 9.48
C ARG A 2 -24.25 15.01 10.32
N ILE A 3 -23.79 16.21 10.64
CA ILE A 3 -22.68 16.40 11.56
C ILE A 3 -23.13 16.03 12.98
N THR A 4 -22.27 15.33 13.73
CA THR A 4 -22.55 15.05 15.15
C THR A 4 -22.35 16.31 15.99
N SER A 5 -22.84 16.30 17.24
CA SER A 5 -22.60 17.40 18.19
C SER A 5 -21.11 17.66 18.46
N LYS A 6 -20.24 16.67 18.20
CA LYS A 6 -18.78 16.78 18.34
C LYS A 6 -18.08 17.19 17.04
N GLY A 7 -18.83 17.58 16.01
CA GLY A 7 -18.26 17.96 14.71
C GLY A 7 -17.80 16.78 13.85
N GLN A 8 -18.16 15.55 14.19
CA GLN A 8 -17.76 14.38 13.41
C GLN A 8 -18.68 14.20 12.20
N ILE A 9 -18.10 13.78 11.07
CA ILE A 9 -18.82 13.39 9.87
C ILE A 9 -18.45 11.95 9.49
N THR A 10 -19.44 11.19 9.05
CA THR A 10 -19.20 9.86 8.48
C THR A 10 -18.79 10.01 7.01
N ILE A 11 -17.83 9.22 6.53
CA ILE A 11 -17.50 9.17 5.10
C ILE A 11 -18.15 7.90 4.51
N PRO A 12 -18.99 8.01 3.46
CA PRO A 12 -19.61 6.84 2.81
C PRO A 12 -18.57 5.85 2.29
N ILE A 13 -18.90 4.55 2.29
CA ILE A 13 -17.99 3.47 1.87
C ILE A 13 -17.39 3.72 0.48
N ALA A 14 -18.22 4.09 -0.51
CA ALA A 14 -17.77 4.33 -1.88
C ALA A 14 -16.72 5.46 -1.99
N ILE A 15 -16.82 6.48 -1.12
CA ILE A 15 -15.82 7.56 -1.08
C ILE A 15 -14.55 7.08 -0.38
N ARG A 16 -14.67 6.34 0.73
CA ARG A 16 -13.50 5.77 1.43
C ARG A 16 -12.68 4.87 0.52
N GLU A 17 -13.33 3.99 -0.24
CA GLU A 17 -12.67 3.07 -1.16
C GLU A 17 -11.99 3.81 -2.30
N LYS A 18 -12.71 4.70 -2.99
CA LYS A 18 -12.14 5.50 -4.08
C LYS A 18 -10.99 6.40 -3.63
N ALA A 19 -11.09 6.97 -2.43
CA ALA A 19 -10.03 7.78 -1.85
C ALA A 19 -8.94 6.94 -1.18
N GLY A 20 -9.11 5.62 -1.03
CA GLY A 20 -8.21 4.72 -0.30
C GLY A 20 -8.01 5.10 1.17
N ILE A 21 -9.03 5.63 1.83
CA ILE A 21 -9.04 5.96 3.26
C ILE A 21 -9.39 4.68 4.01
N LEU A 22 -8.36 3.95 4.43
CA LEU A 22 -8.49 2.71 5.20
C LEU A 22 -8.51 3.02 6.70
N LYS A 23 -8.78 1.99 7.51
CA LYS A 23 -8.71 2.09 8.97
C LYS A 23 -7.34 2.64 9.38
N ASP A 24 -7.34 3.51 10.39
CA ASP A 24 -6.13 4.13 10.97
C ASP A 24 -5.34 5.06 10.01
N THR A 25 -5.96 5.51 8.91
CA THR A 25 -5.38 6.54 8.03
C THR A 25 -5.43 7.91 8.70
N GLU A 26 -4.29 8.59 8.79
CA GLU A 26 -4.26 10.00 9.20
C GLU A 26 -4.64 10.92 8.04
N LEU A 27 -5.51 11.87 8.35
CA LEU A 27 -6.07 12.80 7.40
C LEU A 27 -5.82 14.23 7.87
N GLU A 28 -5.42 15.09 6.94
CA GLU A 28 -5.41 16.53 7.09
C GLU A 28 -6.76 17.07 6.60
N VAL A 29 -7.39 17.90 7.43
CA VAL A 29 -8.62 18.63 7.05
C VAL A 29 -8.23 20.08 6.82
N GLY A 30 -8.53 20.57 5.62
CA GLY A 30 -8.27 21.94 5.20
C GLY A 30 -9.53 22.61 4.65
N LEU A 31 -9.43 23.91 4.42
CA LEU A 31 -10.47 24.72 3.81
C LEU A 31 -9.92 25.39 2.55
N ARG A 32 -10.63 25.26 1.44
CA ARG A 32 -10.33 25.97 0.18
C ARG A 32 -11.58 26.73 -0.26
N GLY A 33 -11.58 28.04 0.00
CA GLY A 33 -12.80 28.85 -0.14
C GLY A 33 -13.90 28.31 0.78
N ASP A 34 -15.03 27.95 0.21
CA ASP A 34 -16.15 27.35 0.96
C ASP A 34 -16.15 25.81 0.96
N THR A 35 -15.07 25.19 0.47
CA THR A 35 -14.97 23.72 0.37
C THR A 35 -14.04 23.16 1.43
N VAL A 36 -14.56 22.24 2.25
CA VAL A 36 -13.75 21.43 3.16
C VAL A 36 -13.04 20.35 2.35
N THR A 37 -11.71 20.34 2.40
CA THR A 37 -10.87 19.34 1.73
C THR A 37 -10.29 18.38 2.74
N ILE A 38 -10.36 17.08 2.44
CA ILE A 38 -9.74 16.03 3.23
C ILE A 38 -8.63 15.41 2.39
N ARG A 39 -7.40 15.41 2.90
CA ARG A 39 -6.24 14.82 2.24
C ARG A 39 -5.57 13.81 3.16
N LYS A 40 -5.00 12.74 2.60
CA LYS A 40 -4.12 11.87 3.38
C LYS A 40 -2.91 12.66 3.79
N VAL A 41 -2.52 12.57 5.06
CA VAL A 41 -1.24 13.12 5.49
C VAL A 41 -0.17 12.30 4.75
N PRO A 42 0.69 12.93 3.93
CA PRO A 42 1.79 12.21 3.33
C PRO A 42 2.66 11.65 4.44
N THR A 43 3.09 10.40 4.31
CA THR A 43 3.96 9.68 5.26
C THR A 43 5.38 10.25 5.29
N ASN A 44 5.54 11.56 5.12
CA ASN A 44 6.80 12.28 5.17
C ASN A 44 7.21 12.42 6.65
N GLY A 45 7.68 11.31 7.23
CA GLY A 45 8.14 11.24 8.62
C GLY A 45 7.49 10.15 9.48
N ARG A 46 6.55 9.37 8.95
CA ARG A 46 6.01 8.21 9.67
C ARG A 46 6.85 6.97 9.40
N ARG A 47 7.07 6.18 10.44
CA ARG A 47 7.66 4.83 10.38
C ARG A 47 6.98 4.07 9.23
N LEU A 48 7.77 3.56 8.30
CA LEU A 48 7.31 2.80 7.13
C LEU A 48 6.25 1.77 7.59
N SER A 49 5.18 1.60 6.83
CA SER A 49 4.26 0.48 7.11
C SER A 49 5.02 -0.85 7.03
N ARG A 50 4.52 -1.90 7.69
CA ARG A 50 5.17 -3.22 7.67
C ARG A 50 5.49 -3.70 6.25
N GLY A 51 4.62 -3.43 5.28
CA GLY A 51 4.85 -3.76 3.87
C GLY A 51 5.95 -2.91 3.25
N GLU A 52 5.94 -1.59 3.50
CA GLU A 52 7.00 -0.69 3.03
C GLU A 52 8.35 -0.99 3.68
N GLU A 53 8.40 -1.44 4.94
CA GLU A 53 9.62 -1.90 5.59
C GLU A 53 10.20 -3.15 4.91
N ILE A 54 9.34 -4.12 4.56
CA ILE A 54 9.76 -5.33 3.84
C ILE A 54 10.30 -4.96 2.46
N VAL A 55 9.58 -4.11 1.71
CA VAL A 55 10.01 -3.65 0.39
C VAL A 55 11.31 -2.85 0.48
N ALA A 56 11.45 -1.95 1.46
CA ALA A 56 12.67 -1.18 1.68
C ALA A 56 13.86 -2.09 2.02
N ARG A 57 13.64 -3.15 2.81
CA ARG A 57 14.68 -4.14 3.13
C ARG A 57 15.05 -5.04 1.95
N ALA A 58 14.11 -5.32 1.06
CA ALA A 58 14.33 -6.16 -0.13
C ALA A 58 14.94 -5.37 -1.30
N ARG A 59 14.65 -4.07 -1.40
CA ARG A 59 15.11 -3.20 -2.49
C ARG A 59 16.64 -3.19 -2.57
N GLY A 60 17.16 -3.48 -3.76
CA GLY A 60 18.61 -3.48 -4.03
C GLY A 60 19.39 -4.68 -3.48
N LYS A 61 18.73 -5.64 -2.81
CA LYS A 61 19.37 -6.86 -2.28
C LYS A 61 19.22 -8.10 -3.17
N GLY A 62 18.54 -7.97 -4.30
CA GLY A 62 18.42 -9.07 -5.26
C GLY A 62 19.78 -9.37 -5.90
N SER A 63 20.41 -10.47 -5.50
CA SER A 63 21.47 -11.08 -6.29
C SER A 63 20.84 -11.89 -7.41
N ILE A 64 21.19 -11.60 -8.66
CA ILE A 64 20.79 -12.43 -9.78
C ILE A 64 21.64 -13.71 -9.70
N ASN A 65 21.00 -14.86 -9.49
CA ASN A 65 21.67 -16.14 -9.66
C ASN A 65 21.91 -16.36 -11.15
N ARG A 66 23.16 -16.24 -11.60
CA ARG A 66 23.56 -16.41 -13.01
C ARG A 66 23.40 -17.83 -13.53
N HIS A 67 23.16 -18.80 -12.65
CA HIS A 67 22.96 -20.20 -13.02
C HIS A 67 21.50 -20.54 -13.30
N LEU A 68 20.56 -19.61 -13.05
CA LEU A 68 19.15 -19.78 -13.39
C LEU A 68 18.86 -19.11 -14.73
N THR A 69 18.25 -19.87 -15.63
CA THR A 69 17.65 -19.33 -16.86
C THR A 69 16.39 -18.54 -16.53
N THR A 70 15.98 -17.65 -17.44
CA THR A 70 14.74 -16.88 -17.29
C THR A 70 13.53 -17.77 -17.05
N ASP A 71 13.43 -18.91 -17.74
CA ASP A 71 12.32 -19.84 -17.60
C ASP A 71 12.25 -20.47 -16.20
N GLN A 72 13.40 -20.83 -15.63
CA GLN A 72 13.50 -21.35 -14.26
C GLN A 72 13.12 -20.29 -13.21
N ILE A 73 13.53 -19.03 -13.41
CA ILE A 73 13.14 -17.92 -12.53
C ILE A 73 11.61 -17.72 -12.57
N MET A 74 11.03 -17.76 -13.77
CA MET A 74 9.60 -17.59 -13.98
C MET A 74 8.77 -18.76 -13.45
N ALA A 75 9.33 -19.97 -13.41
CA ALA A 75 8.73 -21.15 -12.79
C ALA A 75 8.72 -21.03 -11.26
N LEU A 76 9.87 -20.73 -10.65
CA LEU A 76 10.00 -20.56 -9.19
C LEU A 76 9.08 -19.46 -8.64
N THR A 77 9.00 -18.32 -9.34
CA THR A 77 8.15 -17.19 -8.93
C THR A 77 6.65 -17.43 -9.10
N ARG A 78 6.27 -18.47 -9.85
CA ARG A 78 4.88 -18.92 -10.03
C ARG A 78 4.51 -20.13 -9.15
N GLY A 79 5.44 -20.59 -8.31
CA GLY A 79 5.21 -21.66 -7.33
C GLY A 79 5.55 -23.06 -7.82
N TRP A 80 6.37 -23.21 -8.87
CA TRP A 80 6.91 -24.51 -9.29
C TRP A 80 8.24 -24.78 -8.55
N GLY A 81 8.41 -25.99 -8.04
CA GLY A 81 9.61 -26.40 -7.29
C GLY A 81 10.76 -26.84 -8.19
N GLU A 82 11.96 -27.00 -7.62
CA GLU A 82 13.09 -27.58 -8.38
C GLU A 82 12.79 -29.00 -8.89
N ASP A 83 11.95 -29.73 -8.15
CA ASP A 83 11.50 -31.09 -8.50
C ASP A 83 10.55 -31.13 -9.72
N ASP A 84 10.05 -30.00 -10.19
CA ASP A 84 9.15 -29.90 -11.34
C ASP A 84 9.90 -29.73 -12.68
N PHE A 85 11.23 -29.60 -12.66
CA PHE A 85 12.03 -29.41 -13.88
C PHE A 85 12.49 -30.71 -14.56
N ASP A 86 12.39 -31.87 -13.89
CA ASP A 86 12.87 -33.18 -14.35
C ASP A 86 11.75 -34.11 -14.90
N ARG A 87 10.57 -33.58 -15.22
CA ARG A 87 9.46 -34.35 -15.84
C ARG A 87 9.31 -34.10 -17.34
#